data_AF-A0A1X7SKJ6-F1
#
_entry.id   AF-A0A1X7SKJ6-F1
#
_cell.length_a   1.000
_cell.length_b   1.000
_cell.length_c   1.000
_cell.angle_alpha   90.00
_cell.angle_beta   90.00
_cell.angle_gamma   90.00
#
_symmetry.space_group_name_H-M   'P 1'
#
loop_
_entity.id
_entity.type
_entity.pdbx_description
1 polymer ?
#
loop_
_entity_poly.entity_id
_entity_poly.type
_entity_poly.pdbx_seq_one_letter_code
_entity_poly.pdbx_strand_id
1 'polypeptide(L)' 'MEIIQVSGYISEEKEAIAQNYLIPQARSSSGLEDGQVLIETDALQSLIKWYCRESGVRNLQKHIEK' A
#
# COMPACT_ATOMS: atom_id res chain seq x y z
N MET A 1 -10.40 28.40 12.49
CA MET A 1 -10.19 27.02 12.01
C MET A 1 -9.12 27.10 10.94
N GLU A 2 -7.91 26.68 11.27
CA GLU A 2 -6.81 26.62 10.31
C GLU A 2 -7.02 25.42 9.38
N ILE A 3 -6.84 25.61 8.07
CA ILE A 3 -7.00 24.55 7.07
C ILE A 3 -5.61 24.14 6.60
N ILE A 4 -5.21 22.91 6.90
CA ILE A 4 -3.96 22.30 6.43
C ILE A 4 -4.28 21.48 5.18
N GLN A 5 -3.64 21.80 4.06
CA GLN A 5 -3.74 21.01 2.84
C GLN A 5 -2.70 19.90 2.86
N VAL A 6 -3.13 18.67 2.61
CA VAL A 6 -2.25 17.50 2.46
C VAL A 6 -2.35 17.03 1.03
N SER A 7 -1.21 16.97 0.34
CA SER A 7 -1.11 16.43 -1.02
C SER A 7 -1.27 14.91 -1.04
N GLY A 8 -1.66 14.38 -2.20
CA GLY A 8 -1.63 12.95 -2.45
C GLY A 8 -0.22 12.41 -2.66
N TYR A 9 -0.13 11.10 -2.86
CA TYR A 9 1.12 10.38 -3.08
C TYR A 9 1.31 10.01 -4.55
N ILE A 10 2.53 10.15 -5.05
CA ILE A 10 2.93 9.61 -6.36
C ILE A 10 3.14 8.09 -6.28
N SER A 11 3.25 7.42 -7.43
CA SER A 11 3.36 5.95 -7.49
C SER A 11 4.51 5.39 -6.66
N GLU A 12 5.69 6.01 -6.72
CA GLU A 12 6.88 5.60 -5.95
C GLU A 12 6.67 5.78 -4.43
N GLU A 13 6.01 6.86 -4.01
CA GLU A 13 5.67 7.08 -2.60
C GLU A 13 4.67 6.02 -2.11
N LYS A 14 3.67 5.66 -2.93
CA LYS A 14 2.73 4.60 -2.59
C LYS A 14 3.39 3.24 -2.48
N GLU A 15 4.35 2.95 -3.36
CA GLU A 15 5.14 1.73 -3.31
C GLU A 15 5.93 1.67 -1.99
N ALA A 16 6.62 2.74 -1.63
CA ALA A 16 7.35 2.84 -0.37
C ALA A 16 6.42 2.70 0.84
N ILE A 17 5.23 3.32 0.82
CA ILE A 17 4.24 3.20 1.90
C ILE A 17 3.74 1.75 2.02
N ALA A 18 3.49 1.08 0.89
CA ALA A 18 3.02 -0.29 0.89
C ALA A 18 4.08 -1.24 1.47
N GLN A 19 5.34 -1.13 1.05
CA GLN A 19 6.43 -1.98 1.53
C GLN A 19 6.73 -1.77 3.03
N ASN A 20 6.78 -0.51 3.47
CA ASN A 20 7.19 -0.19 4.84
C ASN A 20 6.07 -0.31 5.86
N TYR A 21 4.80 -0.16 5.46
CA TYR A 21 3.69 -0.06 6.40
C TYR A 21 2.53 -1.02 6.07
N LEU A 22 1.97 -0.96 4.85
CA LEU A 22 0.74 -1.69 4.55
C LEU A 22 0.94 -3.21 4.54
N ILE A 23 2.01 -3.70 3.91
CA ILE A 23 2.31 -5.13 3.82
C ILE A 23 2.63 -5.71 5.21
N PRO A 24 3.53 -5.11 6.02
CA PRO A 24 3.76 -5.57 7.39
C PRO A 24 2.49 -5.56 8.24
N GLN A 25 1.66 -4.52 8.12
CA GLN A 25 0.41 -4.40 8.87
C GLN A 25 -0.61 -5.49 8.47
N ALA A 26 -0.80 -5.72 7.17
CA ALA A 26 -1.69 -6.77 6.68
C ALA A 26 -1.23 -8.15 7.16
N ARG A 27 0.08 -8.44 7.07
CA ARG A 27 0.67 -9.71 7.53
C ARG A 27 0.45 -9.92 9.03
N SER A 28 0.70 -8.88 9.84
CA SER A 28 0.43 -8.92 11.28
C SER A 28 -1.05 -9.13 11.57
N SER A 29 -1.95 -8.50 10.81
CA SER A 29 -3.40 -8.66 10.99
C SER A 29 -3.91 -10.04 10.59
N SER A 30 -3.25 -10.70 9.63
CA SER A 30 -3.58 -12.06 9.18
C SER A 30 -2.89 -13.16 9.98
N GLY A 31 -2.01 -12.81 10.93
CA GLY A 31 -1.24 -13.79 11.71
C GLY A 31 -0.17 -14.52 10.91
N LEU A 32 0.33 -13.92 9.83
CA LEU A 32 1.36 -14.51 8.96
C LEU A 32 2.76 -14.19 9.47
N GLU A 33 3.63 -15.20 9.48
CA GLU A 33 5.03 -15.08 9.88
C GLU A 33 5.93 -14.54 8.76
N ASP A 34 7.19 -14.27 9.11
CA ASP A 34 8.16 -13.78 8.16
C ASP A 34 8.50 -14.76 7.02
N GLY A 35 8.27 -14.35 5.77
CA GLY A 35 8.54 -15.15 4.57
C GLY A 35 7.40 -16.06 4.08
N GLN A 36 6.26 -16.15 4.79
CA GLN A 36 5.11 -16.96 4.33
C GLN A 36 4.40 -16.37 3.12
N VAL A 37 4.50 -15.05 2.94
CA VAL A 37 3.93 -14.32 1.80
C VAL A 37 4.98 -13.34 1.32
N LEU A 38 5.28 -13.41 0.02
CA LEU A 38 6.16 -12.49 -0.66
C LEU A 38 5.36 -11.80 -1.76
N ILE A 39 5.32 -10.47 -1.70
CA ILE A 39 4.73 -9.64 -2.74
C ILE A 39 5.90 -9.08 -3.55
N GLU A 40 5.99 -9.49 -4.81
CA GLU A 40 7.01 -8.98 -5.72
C GLU A 40 6.77 -7.49 -6.02
N THR A 41 7.86 -6.74 -6.15
CA THR A 41 7.80 -5.31 -6.46
C THR A 41 7.04 -5.03 -7.76
N ASP A 42 7.25 -5.83 -8.80
CA ASP A 42 6.56 -5.68 -10.09
C ASP A 42 5.05 -5.90 -9.98
N ALA A 43 4.63 -6.85 -9.13
CA ALA A 43 3.22 -7.10 -8.85
C ALA A 43 2.59 -5.92 -8.10
N LEU A 44 3.30 -5.36 -7.11
CA LEU A 44 2.87 -4.18 -6.38
C LEU A 44 2.75 -2.95 -7.29
N GLN A 45 3.72 -2.72 -8.17
CA GLN A 45 3.68 -1.64 -9.15
C GLN A 45 2.51 -1.79 -10.12
N SER A 46 2.27 -3.01 -10.59
CA SER A 46 1.12 -3.33 -11.45
C SER A 46 -0.21 -3.07 -10.73
N LEU A 47 -0.31 -3.45 -9.46
CA LEU A 47 -1.48 -3.19 -8.61
C LEU A 47 -1.74 -1.69 -8.47
N ILE A 48 -0.68 -0.90 -8.17
CA ILE A 48 -0.78 0.55 -8.03
C ILE A 48 -1.27 1.18 -9.34
N LYS A 49 -0.65 0.80 -10.46
CA LYS A 49 -0.91 1.39 -11.78
C LYS A 49 -2.32 1.09 -12.30
N TRP A 50 -2.76 -0.15 -12.16
CA TRP A 50 -4.00 -0.62 -12.80
C TRP A 50 -5.21 -0.58 -11.87
N TYR A 51 -5.02 -0.70 -10.56
CA TYR A 51 -6.12 -0.86 -9.61
C TYR A 51 -6.23 0.28 -8.58
N CYS A 52 -5.19 1.11 -8.37
CA CYS A 52 -5.16 2.11 -7.29
C CYS A 52 -4.95 3.57 -7.78
N ARG A 53 -5.87 4.09 -8.59
CA ARG A 53 -5.85 5.45 -9.18
C ARG A 53 -6.28 6.61 -8.25
N GLU A 54 -6.39 6.36 -6.94
CA GLU A 54 -6.74 7.41 -5.97
C GLU A 54 -5.54 8.32 -5.65
N SER A 55 -5.73 9.42 -4.94
CA SER A 55 -4.60 10.24 -4.45
C SER A 55 -3.93 9.65 -3.21
N GLY A 56 -4.65 8.80 -2.46
CA GLY A 56 -4.16 8.14 -1.23
C GLY A 56 -3.71 6.69 -1.45
N VAL A 57 -3.81 5.89 -0.39
CA VAL A 57 -3.43 4.45 -0.36
C VAL A 57 -4.54 3.54 0.20
N ARG A 58 -5.78 4.02 0.30
CA ARG A 58 -6.87 3.28 0.94
C ARG A 58 -7.36 2.08 0.13
N ASN A 59 -7.49 2.23 -1.18
CA ASN A 59 -7.73 1.14 -2.11
C ASN A 59 -6.51 0.22 -2.20
N LEU A 60 -5.29 0.78 -2.19
CA LEU A 60 -4.06 -0.02 -2.18
C LEU A 60 -4.02 -0.96 -0.97
N GLN A 61 -4.30 -0.43 0.23
CA GLN A 61 -4.44 -1.21 1.45
C GLN A 61 -5.49 -2.32 1.31
N LYS A 62 -6.70 -1.99 0.84
CA LYS A 62 -7.77 -2.99 0.65
C LYS A 62 -7.40 -4.13 -0.31
N HIS A 63 -6.59 -3.83 -1.32
CA HIS A 63 -6.11 -4.85 -2.26
C HIS A 63 -5.00 -5.72 -1.67
N ILE A 64 -4.23 -5.22 -0.71
CA ILE A 64 -3.20 -5.98 -0.01
C ILE A 64 -3.81 -6.87 1.09
N GLU A 65 -4.90 -6.42 1.72
CA GLU A 65 -5.58 -7.16 2.80
C GLU A 65 -6.52 -8.28 2.30
N LYS A 66 -6.87 -8.29 1.01
CA LYS A 66 -7.75 -9.28 0.38
C LYS A 66 -6.98 -10.45 -0.19
#